data_AF-A0A1B9DMT7-F1
#
_entry.id   AF-A0A1B9DMT7-F1
#
_cell.length_a   1.000
_cell.length_b   1.000
_cell.length_c   1.000
_cell.angle_alpha   90.00
_cell.angle_beta   90.00
_cell.angle_gamma   90.00
#
_symmetry.space_group_name_H-M   'P 1'
#
loop_
_entity.id
_entity.type
_entity.pdbx_description
1 polymer ?
#
loop_
_entity_poly.entity_id
_entity_poly.type
_entity_poly.pdbx_seq_one_letter_code
_entity_poly.pdbx_strand_id
1 'polypeptide(L)'
;MTDIFEIANSIVRETIIGLRKNKKVRKIFIIVFSTILLCSIGILIFLSEDLDSNFLEFITFLTVFSSIMFLITLISYTDIKIDNKGLTVELNKIKRDREKIIEQITQQENNVFNTIQLSLNQITEYYTINLNQARSSYRWSITAIIIGLITLISGAWLLFFQTTPNITVGIITGISGIIIEFIGASNIYIYNKSLVQLNLYFKELLNIQDTMLAIELCEKIEDSNPKKLEITERIIISLMTRSSTKNTEN
;
A
#
# COMPACT_ATOMS: atom_id res chain seq x y z
N MET A 1 -0.47 24.77 -7.61
CA MET A 1 -0.85 23.50 -8.27
C MET A 1 -0.93 22.35 -7.26
N THR A 2 -0.15 22.38 -6.18
CA THR A 2 -0.20 21.46 -5.01
C THR A 2 -1.52 21.53 -4.22
N ASP A 3 -2.11 22.71 -4.02
CA ASP A 3 -3.31 22.86 -3.17
C ASP A 3 -4.58 22.21 -3.73
N ILE A 4 -4.81 22.26 -5.04
CA ILE A 4 -5.98 21.64 -5.67
C ILE A 4 -5.93 20.11 -5.54
N PHE A 5 -4.73 19.54 -5.64
CA PHE A 5 -4.52 18.10 -5.53
C PHE A 5 -4.73 17.62 -4.09
N GLU A 6 -4.29 18.39 -3.09
CA GLU A 6 -4.55 18.10 -1.67
C GLU A 6 -6.03 18.21 -1.31
N ILE A 7 -6.73 19.25 -1.80
CA ILE A 7 -8.16 19.43 -1.57
C ILE A 7 -8.95 18.26 -2.20
N ALA A 8 -8.66 17.91 -3.45
CA ALA A 8 -9.31 16.80 -4.13
C ALA A 8 -9.07 15.46 -3.39
N ASN A 9 -7.84 15.22 -2.95
CA ASN A 9 -7.50 14.01 -2.20
C ASN A 9 -8.22 13.96 -0.84
N SER A 10 -8.31 15.08 -0.13
CA SER A 10 -9.05 15.19 1.13
C SER A 10 -10.53 14.86 0.95
N ILE A 11 -11.18 15.46 -0.05
CA ILE A 11 -12.61 15.25 -0.35
C ILE A 11 -12.89 13.78 -0.68
N VAL A 12 -12.06 13.17 -1.54
CA VAL A 12 -12.20 11.76 -1.91
C VAL A 12 -12.05 10.86 -0.67
N ARG A 13 -11.05 11.13 0.16
CA ARG A 13 -10.79 10.37 1.38
C ARG A 13 -11.93 10.47 2.38
N GLU A 14 -12.44 11.67 2.65
CA GLU A 14 -13.58 11.88 3.55
C GLU A 14 -14.84 11.18 3.05
N THR A 15 -15.11 11.27 1.74
CA THR A 15 -16.25 10.58 1.10
C THR A 15 -16.17 9.07 1.31
N ILE A 16 -14.99 8.47 1.09
CA ILE A 16 -14.83 7.02 1.25
C ILE A 16 -14.93 6.60 2.72
N ILE A 17 -14.35 7.36 3.65
CA ILE A 17 -14.45 7.09 5.10
C ILE A 17 -15.92 7.19 5.55
N GLY A 18 -16.66 8.21 5.10
CA GLY A 18 -18.09 8.37 5.35
C GLY A 18 -18.89 7.17 4.86
N LEU A 19 -18.64 6.73 3.62
CA LEU A 19 -19.27 5.54 3.03
C LEU A 19 -18.96 4.25 3.82
N ARG A 20 -17.73 4.09 4.32
CA ARG A 20 -17.34 2.90 5.09
C ARG A 20 -17.96 2.83 6.47
N LYS A 21 -18.20 3.99 7.10
CA LYS A 21 -18.78 4.07 8.45
C LYS A 21 -20.22 3.53 8.48
N ASN A 22 -20.99 3.70 7.41
CA ASN A 22 -22.38 3.30 7.36
C ASN A 22 -22.68 2.33 6.19
N LYS A 23 -22.76 1.04 6.52
CA LYS A 23 -23.04 -0.04 5.55
C LYS A 23 -24.34 0.16 4.75
N LYS A 24 -25.36 0.83 5.33
CA LYS A 24 -26.63 1.12 4.63
C LYS A 24 -26.45 2.23 3.59
N VAL A 25 -25.80 3.33 3.96
CA VAL A 25 -25.48 4.45 3.05
C VAL A 25 -24.63 3.96 1.88
N ARG A 26 -23.64 3.10 2.15
CA ARG A 26 -22.81 2.48 1.11
C ARG A 26 -23.61 1.65 0.10
N LYS A 27 -24.60 0.88 0.56
CA LYS A 27 -25.49 0.11 -0.32
C LYS A 27 -26.42 1.01 -1.14
N ILE A 28 -26.91 2.10 -0.55
CA ILE A 28 -27.75 3.06 -1.27
C ILE A 28 -26.93 3.77 -2.36
N PHE A 29 -25.73 4.25 -2.02
CA PHE A 29 -24.85 4.92 -2.97
C PHE A 29 -24.51 4.04 -4.19
N ILE A 30 -24.15 2.77 -3.97
CA ILE A 30 -23.80 1.90 -5.11
C ILE A 30 -25.01 1.65 -6.02
N ILE A 31 -26.20 1.47 -5.44
CA ILE A 31 -27.43 1.26 -6.21
C ILE A 31 -27.75 2.52 -7.02
N VAL A 32 -27.75 3.69 -6.37
CA VAL A 32 -28.10 4.97 -7.00
C VAL A 32 -27.14 5.34 -8.14
N PHE A 33 -25.82 5.27 -7.90
CA PHE A 33 -24.86 5.61 -8.96
C PHE A 33 -24.79 4.56 -10.05
N SER A 34 -25.02 3.28 -9.74
CA SER A 34 -25.13 2.23 -10.75
C SER A 34 -26.38 2.41 -11.64
N THR A 35 -27.52 2.79 -11.07
CA THR A 35 -28.74 3.04 -11.87
C THR A 35 -28.62 4.30 -12.71
N ILE A 36 -28.06 5.39 -12.17
CA ILE A 36 -27.79 6.62 -12.95
C ILE A 36 -26.82 6.33 -14.10
N LEU A 37 -25.78 5.53 -13.86
CA LEU A 37 -24.81 5.15 -14.88
C LEU A 37 -25.45 4.32 -16.00
N LEU A 38 -26.26 3.32 -15.65
CA LEU A 38 -26.97 2.50 -16.65
C LEU A 38 -27.98 3.32 -17.46
N CYS A 39 -28.76 4.19 -16.82
CA CYS A 39 -29.71 5.05 -17.51
C CYS A 39 -29.02 6.04 -18.45
N SER A 40 -27.94 6.70 -18.00
CA SER A 40 -27.22 7.68 -18.82
C SER A 40 -26.50 7.04 -20.01
N ILE A 41 -25.93 5.84 -19.85
CA ILE A 41 -25.40 5.04 -20.96
C ILE A 41 -26.52 4.63 -21.93
N GLY A 42 -27.67 4.19 -21.42
CA GLY A 42 -28.81 3.80 -22.25
C GLY A 42 -29.33 4.95 -23.12
N ILE A 43 -29.42 6.16 -22.56
CA ILE A 43 -29.80 7.37 -23.29
C ILE A 43 -28.77 7.69 -24.39
N LEU A 44 -27.47 7.60 -24.09
CA LEU A 44 -26.41 7.83 -25.08
C LEU A 44 -26.42 6.81 -26.21
N ILE A 45 -26.82 5.56 -25.97
CA ILE A 45 -26.84 4.53 -27.01
C ILE A 45 -28.09 4.64 -27.89
N PHE A 46 -29.26 4.92 -27.28
CA PHE A 46 -30.55 4.81 -27.99
C PHE A 46 -31.11 6.15 -28.50
N LEU A 47 -30.79 7.27 -27.85
CA LEU A 47 -31.33 8.58 -28.20
C LEU A 47 -30.27 9.55 -28.75
N SER A 48 -29.01 9.15 -28.93
CA SER A 48 -27.95 10.09 -29.36
C SER A 48 -28.21 10.78 -30.70
N GLU A 49 -28.97 10.14 -31.59
CA GLU A 49 -29.30 10.68 -32.92
C GLU A 49 -30.40 11.76 -32.88
N ASP A 50 -31.29 11.70 -31.89
CA ASP A 50 -32.46 12.59 -31.75
C ASP A 50 -32.23 13.73 -30.74
N LEU A 51 -31.05 13.79 -30.10
CA LEU A 51 -30.76 14.75 -29.02
C LEU A 51 -29.92 15.94 -29.49
N ASP A 52 -30.27 17.13 -29.01
CA ASP A 52 -29.50 18.36 -29.21
C ASP A 52 -28.05 18.25 -28.69
N SER A 53 -27.11 18.93 -29.36
CA SER A 53 -25.68 18.87 -29.03
C SER A 53 -25.36 19.28 -27.59
N ASN A 54 -26.00 20.34 -27.09
CA ASN A 54 -25.82 20.81 -25.71
C ASN A 54 -26.31 19.78 -24.68
N PHE A 55 -27.36 19.03 -25.02
CA PHE A 55 -27.91 17.99 -24.15
C PHE A 55 -27.00 16.76 -24.13
N LEU A 56 -26.39 16.42 -25.28
CA LEU A 56 -25.42 15.34 -25.40
C LEU A 56 -24.16 15.62 -24.54
N GLU A 57 -23.64 16.85 -24.57
CA GLU A 57 -22.53 17.28 -23.70
C GLU A 57 -22.88 17.16 -22.20
N PHE A 58 -24.10 17.52 -21.81
CA PHE A 58 -24.55 17.34 -20.43
C PHE A 58 -24.62 15.87 -20.01
N ILE A 59 -25.17 14.99 -20.85
CA ILE A 59 -25.29 13.56 -20.56
C ILE A 59 -23.92 12.87 -20.51
N THR A 60 -22.98 13.27 -21.38
CA THR A 60 -21.59 12.79 -21.33
C THR A 60 -20.86 13.22 -20.07
N PHE A 61 -21.06 14.45 -19.60
CA PHE A 61 -20.55 14.89 -18.29
C PHE A 61 -21.17 14.07 -17.14
N LEU A 62 -22.48 13.82 -17.18
CA LEU A 62 -23.19 13.04 -16.16
C LEU A 62 -22.72 11.58 -16.10
N THR A 63 -22.45 10.96 -17.25
CA THR A 63 -21.89 9.60 -17.33
C THR A 63 -20.50 9.55 -16.71
N VAL A 64 -19.61 10.51 -17.03
CA VAL A 64 -18.27 10.58 -16.45
C VAL A 64 -18.33 10.78 -14.93
N PHE A 65 -19.18 11.70 -14.46
CA PHE A 65 -19.34 11.95 -13.03
C PHE A 65 -19.89 10.73 -12.27
N SER A 66 -20.92 10.07 -12.81
CA SER A 66 -21.49 8.87 -12.20
C SER A 66 -20.49 7.70 -12.18
N SER A 67 -19.65 7.57 -13.22
CA SER A 67 -18.58 6.57 -13.29
C SER A 67 -17.53 6.79 -12.21
N ILE A 68 -17.10 8.03 -12.00
CA ILE A 68 -16.17 8.41 -10.92
C ILE A 68 -16.78 8.08 -9.55
N MET A 69 -18.04 8.44 -9.31
CA MET A 69 -18.71 8.16 -8.03
C MET A 69 -18.95 6.66 -7.79
N PHE A 70 -19.24 5.91 -8.84
CA PHE A 70 -19.36 4.46 -8.77
C PHE A 70 -18.02 3.79 -8.43
N LEU A 71 -16.92 4.23 -9.05
CA LEU A 71 -15.55 3.80 -8.74
C LEU A 71 -15.17 4.11 -7.29
N ILE A 72 -15.43 5.33 -6.81
CA ILE A 72 -15.22 5.72 -5.40
C ILE A 72 -16.00 4.81 -4.45
N THR A 73 -17.22 4.42 -4.83
CA THR A 73 -18.06 3.52 -4.03
C THR A 73 -17.55 2.09 -4.05
N LEU A 74 -17.05 1.57 -5.18
CA LEU A 74 -16.40 0.26 -5.26
C LEU A 74 -15.14 0.19 -4.39
N ILE A 75 -14.32 1.23 -4.42
CA ILE A 75 -13.16 1.37 -3.54
C ILE A 75 -13.57 1.32 -2.06
N SER A 76 -14.76 1.80 -1.71
CA SER A 76 -15.32 1.68 -0.35
C SER A 76 -15.64 0.23 0.07
N TYR A 77 -15.91 -0.67 -0.87
CA TYR A 77 -16.16 -2.10 -0.62
C TYR A 77 -14.88 -2.93 -0.51
N THR A 78 -13.83 -2.53 -1.21
CA THR A 78 -12.53 -3.19 -1.04
C THR A 78 -12.03 -2.99 0.39
N ASP A 79 -11.38 -3.99 0.98
CA ASP A 79 -10.73 -3.86 2.29
C ASP A 79 -9.54 -2.86 2.29
N ILE A 80 -9.35 -2.07 1.21
CA ILE A 80 -8.17 -1.22 1.00
C ILE A 80 -8.19 -0.28 2.18
N LYS A 81 -7.32 -0.43 3.18
CA LYS A 81 -7.41 0.39 4.40
C LYS A 81 -7.03 1.84 4.04
N ILE A 82 -7.99 2.61 3.52
CA ILE A 82 -7.90 4.06 3.28
C ILE A 82 -7.67 4.79 4.60
N ASP A 83 -8.22 4.20 5.64
CA ASP A 83 -7.87 4.53 6.99
C ASP A 83 -6.72 3.64 7.44
N ASN A 84 -5.50 4.17 7.29
CA ASN A 84 -4.31 3.61 7.90
C ASN A 84 -4.36 3.64 9.44
N LYS A 85 -5.50 3.91 10.10
CA LYS A 85 -5.66 3.88 11.57
C LYS A 85 -4.91 2.75 12.27
N GLY A 86 -4.95 1.52 11.73
CA GLY A 86 -4.16 0.41 12.28
C GLY A 86 -2.65 0.68 12.20
N LEU A 87 -2.16 1.05 11.02
CA LEU A 87 -0.77 1.43 10.79
C LEU A 87 -0.38 2.66 11.63
N THR A 88 -1.19 3.71 11.68
CA THR A 88 -0.86 4.92 12.45
C THR A 88 -0.88 4.65 13.94
N VAL A 89 -1.79 3.79 14.44
CA VAL A 89 -1.77 3.33 15.83
C VAL A 89 -0.50 2.53 16.13
N GLU A 90 -0.12 1.60 15.25
CA GLU A 90 1.09 0.79 15.39
C GLU A 90 2.36 1.67 15.34
N LEU A 91 2.47 2.57 14.37
CA LEU A 91 3.58 3.52 14.26
C LEU A 91 3.63 4.49 15.44
N ASN A 92 2.48 4.98 15.93
CA ASN A 92 2.44 5.82 17.11
C ASN A 92 2.84 5.06 18.38
N LYS A 93 2.54 3.76 18.46
CA LYS A 93 3.04 2.91 19.55
C LYS A 93 4.56 2.78 19.46
N ILE A 94 5.10 2.47 18.29
CA ILE A 94 6.56 2.39 18.04
C ILE A 94 7.25 3.70 18.40
N LYS A 95 6.67 4.86 18.03
CA LYS A 95 7.19 6.18 18.38
C LYS A 95 7.16 6.46 19.89
N ARG A 96 6.07 6.11 20.57
CA ARG A 96 6.00 6.23 22.04
C ARG A 96 7.02 5.35 22.74
N ASP A 97 7.22 4.12 22.25
CA ASP A 97 8.24 3.22 22.81
C ASP A 97 9.65 3.78 22.56
N ARG A 98 9.89 4.43 21.41
CA ARG A 98 11.14 5.15 21.12
C ARG A 98 11.40 6.29 22.09
N GLU A 99 10.40 7.12 22.37
CA GLU A 99 10.51 8.24 23.31
C GLU A 99 10.94 7.76 24.70
N LYS A 100 10.34 6.66 25.19
CA LYS A 100 10.73 6.03 26.46
C LYS A 100 12.18 5.55 26.46
N ILE A 101 12.62 4.91 25.37
CA ILE A 101 14.01 4.43 25.24
C ILE A 101 14.98 5.62 25.24
N ILE A 102 14.67 6.70 24.53
CA ILE A 102 15.48 7.92 24.51
C ILE A 102 15.54 8.57 25.89
N GLU A 103 14.42 8.62 26.61
CA GLU A 103 14.36 9.13 27.96
C GLU A 103 15.23 8.29 28.91
N GLN A 104 15.19 6.97 28.81
CA GLN A 104 16.07 6.05 29.55
C GLN A 104 17.55 6.27 29.23
N ILE A 105 17.92 6.46 27.95
CA ILE A 105 19.29 6.78 27.54
C ILE A 105 19.77 8.12 28.11
N THR A 106 18.86 9.08 28.27
CA THR A 106 19.18 10.43 28.76
C THR A 106 19.29 10.46 30.29
N GLN A 107 18.48 9.65 31.00
CA GLN A 107 18.40 9.64 32.47
C GLN A 107 19.34 8.61 33.13
N GLN A 108 19.66 7.50 32.46
CA GLN A 108 20.62 6.49 32.93
C GLN A 108 21.94 6.60 32.15
N GLU A 109 23.06 6.29 32.81
CA GLU A 109 24.35 6.17 32.13
C GLU A 109 24.21 5.23 30.91
N ASN A 110 24.73 5.68 29.77
CA ASN A 110 24.45 5.18 28.43
C ASN A 110 24.70 3.65 28.31
N ASN A 111 23.67 2.84 28.58
CA ASN A 111 23.77 1.40 28.51
C ASN A 111 23.61 0.94 27.05
N VAL A 112 24.58 0.15 26.56
CA VAL A 112 24.61 -0.45 25.21
C VAL A 112 23.27 -1.14 24.87
N PHE A 113 22.60 -1.75 25.84
CA PHE A 113 21.28 -2.35 25.63
C PHE A 113 20.21 -1.35 25.17
N ASN A 114 20.20 -0.14 25.72
CA ASN A 114 19.23 0.89 25.33
C ASN A 114 19.48 1.37 23.89
N THR A 115 20.76 1.49 23.49
CA THR A 115 21.12 1.79 22.10
C THR A 115 20.66 0.69 21.15
N ILE A 116 20.85 -0.58 21.51
CA ILE A 116 20.39 -1.73 20.72
C ILE A 116 18.86 -1.74 20.59
N GLN A 117 18.13 -1.48 21.69
CA GLN A 117 16.67 -1.36 21.67
C GLN A 117 16.19 -0.23 20.76
N LEU A 118 16.89 0.90 20.73
CA LEU A 118 16.58 2.00 19.82
C LEU A 118 16.73 1.56 18.35
N SER A 119 17.78 0.82 18.00
CA SER A 119 17.97 0.27 16.65
C SER A 119 16.89 -0.76 16.28
N LEU A 120 16.53 -1.67 17.21
CA LEU A 120 15.43 -2.62 17.01
C LEU A 120 14.10 -1.90 16.72
N ASN A 121 13.82 -0.84 17.48
CA ASN A 121 12.63 -0.01 17.29
C ASN A 121 12.61 0.65 15.89
N GLN A 122 13.74 1.20 15.45
CA GLN A 122 13.85 1.81 14.12
C GLN A 122 13.64 0.78 13.00
N ILE A 123 14.29 -0.38 13.06
CA ILE A 123 14.11 -1.44 12.05
C ILE A 123 12.67 -1.94 12.03
N THR A 124 12.05 -2.08 13.21
CA THR A 124 10.63 -2.44 13.31
C THR A 124 9.73 -1.42 12.63
N GLU A 125 10.01 -0.11 12.78
CA GLU A 125 9.29 0.95 12.07
C GLU A 125 9.37 0.77 10.55
N TYR A 126 10.59 0.61 10.01
CA TYR A 126 10.80 0.43 8.57
C TYR A 126 10.17 -0.86 8.04
N TYR A 127 10.25 -1.96 8.80
CA TYR A 127 9.58 -3.21 8.47
C TYR A 127 8.06 -3.03 8.39
N THR A 128 7.44 -2.41 9.39
CA THR A 128 5.99 -2.18 9.43
C THR A 128 5.53 -1.27 8.28
N ILE A 129 6.28 -0.21 7.95
CA ILE A 129 5.98 0.66 6.80
C ILE A 129 6.04 -0.11 5.48
N ASN A 130 7.13 -0.86 5.26
CA ASN A 130 7.31 -1.64 4.03
C ASN A 130 6.28 -2.74 3.88
N LEU A 131 5.86 -3.37 4.98
CA LEU A 131 4.83 -4.41 4.98
C LEU A 131 3.49 -3.84 4.53
N ASN A 132 3.15 -2.65 5.02
CA ASN A 132 1.93 -1.98 4.61
C ASN A 132 1.98 -1.50 3.15
N GLN A 133 3.13 -0.98 2.71
CA GLN A 133 3.35 -0.58 1.32
C GLN A 133 3.19 -1.79 0.38
N ALA A 134 3.86 -2.91 0.68
CA ALA A 134 3.75 -4.16 -0.10
C ALA A 134 2.30 -4.63 -0.21
N ARG A 135 1.57 -4.68 0.92
CA ARG A 135 0.15 -5.07 0.94
C ARG A 135 -0.72 -4.13 0.09
N SER A 136 -0.45 -2.83 0.13
CA SER A 136 -1.18 -1.84 -0.66
C SER A 136 -0.88 -2.02 -2.16
N SER A 137 0.39 -2.05 -2.55
CA SER A 137 0.83 -2.21 -3.94
C SER A 137 0.30 -3.50 -4.56
N TYR A 138 0.32 -4.61 -3.82
CA TYR A 138 -0.28 -5.88 -4.28
C TYR A 138 -1.76 -5.71 -4.63
N ARG A 139 -2.53 -5.05 -3.78
CA ARG A 139 -3.98 -4.88 -4.02
C ARG A 139 -4.29 -3.94 -5.17
N TRP A 140 -3.55 -2.85 -5.29
CA TRP A 140 -3.67 -1.93 -6.43
C TRP A 140 -3.29 -2.61 -7.74
N SER A 141 -2.26 -3.47 -7.72
CA SER A 141 -1.88 -4.22 -8.92
C SER A 141 -2.98 -5.16 -9.40
N ILE A 142 -3.55 -5.98 -8.52
CA ILE A 142 -4.65 -6.90 -8.87
C ILE A 142 -5.88 -6.14 -9.36
N THR A 143 -6.20 -5.01 -8.71
CA THR A 143 -7.34 -4.17 -9.12
C THR A 143 -7.12 -3.58 -10.51
N ALA A 144 -5.92 -3.05 -10.78
CA ALA A 144 -5.57 -2.49 -12.08
C ALA A 144 -5.61 -3.55 -13.18
N ILE A 145 -5.04 -4.75 -12.96
CA ILE A 145 -5.06 -5.84 -13.94
C ILE A 145 -6.51 -6.26 -14.25
N ILE A 146 -7.37 -6.42 -13.24
CA ILE A 146 -8.77 -6.79 -13.49
C ILE A 146 -9.49 -5.71 -14.31
N ILE A 147 -9.32 -4.43 -13.96
CA ILE A 147 -9.96 -3.32 -14.68
C ILE A 147 -9.40 -3.18 -16.10
N GLY A 148 -8.09 -3.31 -16.28
CA GLY A 148 -7.41 -3.24 -17.57
C GLY A 148 -7.93 -4.32 -18.52
N LEU A 149 -7.99 -5.57 -18.03
CA LEU A 149 -8.52 -6.70 -18.79
C LEU A 149 -10.00 -6.53 -19.15
N ILE A 150 -10.85 -6.08 -18.21
CA ILE A 150 -12.26 -5.76 -18.50
C ILE A 150 -12.38 -4.66 -19.56
N THR A 151 -11.53 -3.64 -19.50
CA THR A 151 -11.50 -2.54 -20.47
C THR A 151 -11.13 -3.03 -21.87
N LEU A 152 -10.11 -3.89 -21.99
CA LEU A 152 -9.70 -4.48 -23.26
C LEU A 152 -10.81 -5.36 -23.86
N ILE A 153 -11.43 -6.23 -23.05
CA ILE A 153 -12.53 -7.09 -23.48
C ILE A 153 -13.73 -6.24 -23.93
N SER A 154 -14.06 -5.19 -23.18
CA SER A 154 -15.18 -4.30 -23.52
C SER A 154 -14.92 -3.53 -24.82
N GLY A 155 -13.69 -3.05 -25.01
CA GLY A 155 -13.26 -2.40 -26.25
C GLY A 155 -13.35 -3.33 -27.46
N ALA A 156 -12.85 -4.56 -27.34
CA ALA A 156 -12.96 -5.57 -28.37
C ALA A 156 -14.43 -5.93 -28.66
N TRP A 157 -15.26 -6.09 -27.62
CA TRP A 157 -16.68 -6.35 -27.77
C TRP A 157 -17.39 -5.25 -28.56
N LEU A 158 -17.15 -3.97 -28.21
CA LEU A 158 -17.74 -2.83 -28.91
C LEU A 158 -17.32 -2.76 -30.38
N LEU A 159 -16.07 -3.13 -30.70
CA LEU A 159 -15.59 -3.19 -32.08
C LEU A 159 -16.28 -4.28 -32.91
N PHE A 160 -16.49 -5.48 -32.36
CA PHE A 160 -16.96 -6.64 -33.13
C PHE A 160 -18.48 -6.82 -33.14
N PHE A 161 -19.20 -6.31 -32.13
CA PHE A 161 -20.65 -6.54 -31.96
C PHE A 161 -21.53 -5.33 -32.28
N GLN A 162 -20.97 -4.19 -32.67
CA GLN A 162 -21.76 -3.04 -33.16
C GLN A 162 -22.05 -3.15 -34.66
N THR A 163 -23.29 -2.82 -35.06
CA THR A 163 -23.75 -2.78 -36.45
C THR A 163 -22.95 -1.81 -37.31
N THR A 164 -22.38 -0.76 -36.69
CA THR A 164 -21.43 0.18 -37.30
C THR A 164 -20.16 0.25 -36.44
N PRO A 165 -19.08 -0.45 -36.81
CA PRO A 165 -17.88 -0.51 -35.99
C PRO A 165 -17.19 0.86 -35.91
N ASN A 166 -17.06 1.41 -34.71
CA ASN A 166 -16.31 2.64 -34.48
C ASN A 166 -14.87 2.32 -34.07
N ILE A 167 -13.97 2.32 -35.05
CA ILE A 167 -12.53 2.02 -34.87
C ILE A 167 -11.90 2.94 -33.81
N THR A 168 -12.32 4.21 -33.75
CA THR A 168 -11.81 5.18 -32.79
C THR A 168 -12.09 4.74 -31.35
N VAL A 169 -13.29 4.23 -31.06
CA VAL A 169 -13.65 3.72 -29.73
C VAL A 169 -12.79 2.52 -29.35
N GLY A 170 -12.53 1.62 -30.30
CA GLY A 170 -11.65 0.48 -30.10
C GLY A 170 -10.19 0.87 -29.82
N ILE A 171 -9.66 1.86 -30.54
CA ILE A 171 -8.31 2.38 -30.31
C ILE A 171 -8.22 3.02 -28.92
N ILE A 172 -9.19 3.86 -28.55
CA ILE A 172 -9.20 4.54 -27.24
C ILE A 172 -9.27 3.53 -26.10
N THR A 173 -10.17 2.55 -26.19
CA THR A 173 -10.32 1.51 -25.16
C THR A 173 -9.11 0.58 -25.11
N GLY A 174 -8.52 0.23 -26.25
CA GLY A 174 -7.29 -0.55 -26.36
C GLY A 174 -6.10 0.14 -25.69
N ILE A 175 -5.84 1.40 -26.03
CA ILE A 175 -4.77 2.20 -25.43
C ILE A 175 -5.00 2.36 -23.92
N SER A 176 -6.24 2.66 -23.51
CA SER A 176 -6.58 2.81 -22.09
C SER A 176 -6.33 1.53 -21.30
N GLY A 177 -6.73 0.37 -21.84
CA GLY A 177 -6.50 -0.93 -21.22
C GLY A 177 -5.01 -1.23 -21.05
N ILE A 178 -4.20 -0.96 -22.08
CA ILE A 178 -2.72 -1.14 -22.02
C ILE A 178 -2.09 -0.26 -20.94
N ILE A 179 -2.51 1.00 -20.83
CA ILE A 179 -1.99 1.92 -19.80
C ILE A 179 -2.35 1.41 -18.40
N ILE A 180 -3.58 0.93 -18.19
CA ILE A 180 -4.01 0.39 -16.90
C ILE A 180 -3.22 -0.88 -16.54
N GLU A 181 -2.98 -1.77 -17.51
CA GLU A 181 -2.14 -2.96 -17.31
C GLU A 181 -0.69 -2.59 -16.96
N PHE A 182 -0.12 -1.58 -17.62
CA PHE A 182 1.21 -1.07 -17.28
C PHE A 182 1.28 -0.55 -15.83
N ILE A 183 0.25 0.16 -15.36
CA ILE A 183 0.15 0.60 -13.97
C ILE A 183 0.07 -0.61 -13.03
N GLY A 184 -0.70 -1.64 -13.41
CA GLY A 184 -0.79 -2.90 -12.66
C GLY A 184 0.58 -3.57 -12.51
N ALA A 185 1.30 -3.74 -13.62
CA ALA A 185 2.64 -4.33 -13.67
C ALA A 185 3.67 -3.53 -12.85
N SER A 186 3.63 -2.19 -12.94
CA SER A 186 4.50 -1.31 -12.14
C SER A 186 4.26 -1.48 -10.64
N ASN A 187 2.99 -1.63 -10.22
CA ASN A 187 2.66 -1.91 -8.82
C ASN A 187 3.15 -3.30 -8.35
N ILE A 188 3.12 -4.33 -9.21
CA ILE A 188 3.75 -5.64 -8.91
C ILE A 188 5.25 -5.47 -8.73
N TYR A 189 5.90 -4.67 -9.57
CA TYR A 189 7.33 -4.40 -9.43
C TYR A 189 7.67 -3.76 -8.08
N ILE A 190 6.90 -2.75 -7.65
CA ILE A 190 7.05 -2.14 -6.33
C ILE A 190 6.82 -3.18 -5.23
N TYR A 191 5.77 -4.01 -5.33
CA TYR A 191 5.52 -5.09 -4.38
C TYR A 191 6.72 -6.03 -4.23
N ASN A 192 7.30 -6.49 -5.33
CA ASN A 192 8.48 -7.36 -5.33
C ASN A 192 9.68 -6.68 -4.66
N LYS A 193 9.92 -5.39 -4.95
CA LYS A 193 10.99 -4.62 -4.29
C LYS A 193 10.74 -4.47 -2.79
N SER A 194 9.50 -4.21 -2.36
CA SER A 194 9.15 -4.14 -0.95
C SER A 194 9.33 -5.49 -0.24
N LEU A 195 9.06 -6.63 -0.90
CA LEU A 195 9.33 -7.95 -0.33
C LEU A 195 10.82 -8.21 -0.09
N VAL A 196 11.67 -7.81 -1.03
CA VAL A 196 13.12 -7.90 -0.86
C VAL A 196 13.56 -7.06 0.35
N GLN A 197 13.08 -5.82 0.45
CA GLN A 197 13.38 -4.94 1.60
C GLN A 197 12.86 -5.51 2.92
N LEU A 198 11.66 -6.10 2.94
CA LEU A 198 11.10 -6.76 4.13
C LEU A 198 11.98 -7.91 4.62
N ASN A 199 12.47 -8.73 3.71
CA ASN A 199 13.39 -9.82 4.06
C ASN A 199 14.70 -9.26 4.63
N LEU A 200 15.24 -8.20 4.04
CA LEU A 200 16.44 -7.54 4.56
C LEU A 200 16.23 -6.99 5.97
N TYR A 201 15.14 -6.26 6.22
CA TYR A 201 14.83 -5.75 7.56
C TYR A 201 14.56 -6.85 8.57
N PHE A 202 13.89 -7.94 8.16
CA PHE A 202 13.67 -9.09 9.03
C PHE A 202 14.99 -9.77 9.40
N LYS A 203 15.90 -9.98 8.43
CA LYS A 203 17.26 -10.50 8.69
C LYS A 203 18.05 -9.56 9.60
N GLU A 204 17.97 -8.24 9.41
CA GLU A 204 18.60 -7.26 10.29
C GLU A 204 18.06 -7.35 11.71
N LEU A 205 16.74 -7.44 11.85
CA LEU A 205 16.08 -7.55 13.14
C LEU A 205 16.54 -8.79 13.92
N LEU A 206 16.62 -9.95 13.25
CA LEU A 206 17.14 -11.19 13.84
C LEU A 206 18.61 -11.04 14.27
N ASN A 207 19.44 -10.44 13.42
CA ASN A 207 20.86 -10.25 13.73
C ASN A 207 21.06 -9.43 15.01
N ILE A 208 20.28 -8.36 15.19
CA ILE A 208 20.37 -7.52 16.38
C ILE A 208 19.87 -8.27 17.63
N GLN A 209 18.80 -9.07 17.52
CA GLN A 209 18.32 -9.91 18.63
C GLN A 209 19.36 -10.95 19.06
N ASP A 210 19.99 -11.63 18.10
CA ASP A 210 21.08 -12.57 18.36
C ASP A 210 22.27 -11.88 19.05
N THR A 211 22.63 -10.66 18.63
CA THR A 211 23.69 -9.86 19.29
C THR A 211 23.30 -9.55 20.73
N MET A 212 22.04 -9.16 20.98
CA MET A 212 21.54 -8.86 22.32
C MET A 212 21.60 -10.11 23.23
N LEU A 213 21.17 -11.27 22.71
CA LEU A 213 21.27 -12.55 23.43
C LEU A 213 22.73 -12.93 23.72
N ALA A 214 23.63 -12.71 22.77
CA ALA A 214 25.05 -12.96 22.96
C ALA A 214 25.64 -12.08 24.09
N ILE A 215 25.29 -10.78 24.14
CA ILE A 215 25.71 -9.87 25.21
C ILE A 215 25.13 -10.32 26.55
N GLU A 216 23.83 -10.63 26.61
CA GLU A 216 23.17 -11.08 27.84
C GLU A 216 23.78 -12.39 28.37
N LEU A 217 24.11 -13.33 27.47
CA LEU A 217 24.81 -14.55 27.83
C LEU A 217 26.19 -14.26 28.40
N CYS A 218 26.97 -13.37 27.79
CA CYS A 218 28.29 -12.96 28.29
C CYS A 218 28.21 -12.34 29.70
N GLU A 219 27.20 -11.52 29.96
CA GLU A 219 26.99 -10.88 31.27
C GLU A 219 26.55 -11.85 32.35
N LYS A 220 25.75 -12.87 32.00
CA LYS A 220 25.29 -13.90 32.94
C LYS A 220 26.36 -14.91 33.34
N ILE A 221 27.52 -14.95 32.69
CA ILE A 221 28.61 -15.85 33.08
C ILE A 221 29.28 -15.30 34.36
N GLU A 222 29.22 -16.08 35.43
CA GLU A 222 29.89 -15.77 36.69
C GLU A 222 31.40 -15.55 36.51
N ASP A 223 31.95 -14.54 37.18
CA ASP A 223 33.40 -14.22 37.16
C ASP A 223 34.27 -15.34 37.76
N SER A 224 33.68 -16.22 38.58
CA SER A 224 34.31 -17.40 39.17
C SER A 224 34.58 -18.51 38.15
N ASN A 225 33.95 -18.45 36.97
CA ASN A 225 34.08 -19.49 35.96
C ASN A 225 35.42 -19.36 35.21
N PRO A 226 36.32 -20.36 35.31
CA PRO A 226 37.64 -20.30 34.68
C PRO A 226 37.58 -20.23 33.13
N LYS A 227 36.44 -20.59 32.53
CA LYS A 227 36.21 -20.55 31.07
C LYS A 227 35.51 -19.29 30.58
N LYS A 228 35.19 -18.31 31.45
CA LYS A 228 34.47 -17.09 31.06
C LYS A 228 35.14 -16.37 29.89
N LEU A 229 36.45 -16.14 29.99
CA LEU A 229 37.22 -15.45 28.95
C LEU A 229 37.14 -16.19 27.60
N GLU A 230 37.30 -17.51 27.61
CA GLU A 230 37.23 -18.35 26.40
C GLU A 230 35.84 -18.29 25.76
N ILE A 231 34.77 -18.37 26.56
CA ILE A 231 33.39 -18.33 26.06
C ILE A 231 33.08 -16.96 25.45
N THR A 232 33.45 -15.86 26.13
CA THR A 232 33.25 -14.49 25.64
C THR A 232 34.04 -14.23 24.35
N GLU A 233 35.29 -14.69 24.27
CA GLU A 233 36.12 -14.57 23.06
C GLU A 233 35.47 -15.30 21.87
N ARG A 234 35.01 -16.54 22.07
CA ARG A 234 34.32 -17.31 21.02
C ARG A 234 33.04 -16.63 20.53
N ILE A 235 32.29 -15.99 21.44
CA ILE A 235 31.08 -15.23 21.10
C ILE A 235 31.44 -13.99 20.27
N ILE A 236 32.44 -13.21 20.70
CA ILE A 236 32.91 -12.02 19.96
C ILE A 236 33.39 -12.41 18.56
N ILE A 237 34.20 -13.46 18.44
CA ILE A 237 34.67 -13.98 17.16
C ILE A 237 33.48 -14.35 16.27
N SER A 238 32.49 -15.08 16.82
CA SER A 238 31.30 -15.47 16.06
C SER A 238 30.49 -14.26 15.56
N LEU A 239 30.35 -13.22 16.38
CA LEU A 239 29.69 -11.97 15.98
C LEU A 239 30.47 -11.21 14.90
N MET A 240 31.80 -11.15 14.99
CA MET A 240 32.67 -10.52 14.00
C MET A 240 32.71 -11.29 12.67
N THR A 241 32.76 -12.62 12.71
CA THR A 241 32.72 -13.45 11.49
C THR A 241 31.39 -13.27 10.77
N ARG A 242 30.28 -13.21 11.52
CA ARG A 242 28.94 -12.98 10.95
C ARG A 242 28.80 -11.60 10.30
N SER A 243 29.42 -10.55 10.85
CA SER A 243 29.38 -9.22 10.23
C SER A 243 30.24 -9.15 8.97
N SER A 244 31.37 -9.89 8.94
CA SER A 244 32.28 -9.94 7.80
C SER A 244 31.68 -10.65 6.57
N THR A 245 30.97 -11.77 6.75
CA THR A 245 30.28 -12.47 5.65
C THR A 245 29.16 -11.64 5.02
N LYS A 246 28.56 -10.71 5.77
CA LYS A 246 27.52 -9.81 5.27
C LYS A 246 28.03 -8.76 4.27
N ASN A 247 29.31 -8.36 4.37
CA ASN A 247 29.93 -7.40 3.45
C ASN A 247 30.39 -8.02 2.12
N THR A 248 30.38 -9.35 2.02
CA THR A 248 30.80 -10.07 0.80
C THR A 248 29.62 -10.53 -0.07
N GLU A 249 28.39 -10.45 0.42
CA GLU A 249 27.16 -10.84 -0.29
C GLU A 249 26.36 -9.67 -0.90
N ASN A 250 26.81 -8.41 -0.72
CA ASN A 250 26.27 -7.20 -1.35
C ASN A 250 27.13 -6.77 -2.54
#